data_AF-A0A5D0PV45-F1
#
_entry.id   AF-A0A5D0PV45-F1
#
_cell.length_a   1.000
_cell.length_b   1.000
_cell.length_c   1.000
_cell.angle_alpha   90.00
_cell.angle_beta   90.00
_cell.angle_gamma   90.00
#
_symmetry.space_group_name_H-M   'P 1'
#
loop_
_entity.id
_entity.type
_entity.pdbx_description
1 polymer ?
#
loop_
_entity_poly.entity_id
_entity_poly.type
_entity_poly.pdbx_seq_one_letter_code
_entity_poly.pdbx_strand_id
1 'polypeptide(L)'
;MGTPLFGVQWRKTSAERRAAHEVMDFIEERKLLFVDRHVDDVEHCVRSALEIWAFIAEQLEQHDVGRELSVTLKSMRAACRRFVEAAGPQGENFGSQTSVAGARRLGLALGDLRSQMGFYVAAMAAQYLIEVDDDLSVILPPRPHGQDEDENV
;
A
#
# COMPACT_ATOMS: atom_id res chain seq x y z
N MET A 1 -16.23 29.64 1.83
CA MET A 1 -15.96 29.19 3.22
C MET A 1 -16.09 27.67 3.23
N GLY A 2 -15.03 26.96 2.83
CA GLY A 2 -14.99 25.50 2.82
C GLY A 2 -14.36 25.00 4.12
N THR A 3 -15.04 24.10 4.81
CA THR A 3 -14.59 23.48 6.05
C THR A 3 -13.23 22.76 5.86
N PRO A 4 -12.29 22.84 6.81
CA PRO A 4 -11.04 22.10 6.73
C PRO A 4 -11.34 20.60 6.80
N LEU A 5 -10.89 19.83 5.81
CA LEU A 5 -10.98 18.36 5.79
C LEU A 5 -9.95 17.67 6.70
N PHE A 6 -9.22 18.43 7.52
CA PHE A 6 -8.12 17.94 8.37
C PHE A 6 -8.25 18.44 9.80
N GLY A 7 -9.41 18.21 10.43
CA GLY A 7 -9.72 18.86 11.71
C GLY A 7 -10.75 18.14 12.57
N VAL A 8 -10.66 16.83 12.72
CA VAL A 8 -11.20 16.19 13.92
C VAL A 8 -10.18 15.17 14.40
N GLN A 9 -9.48 15.52 15.47
CA GLN A 9 -8.73 14.55 16.27
C GLN A 9 -9.75 13.67 17.00
N TRP A 10 -10.45 12.82 16.25
CA TRP A 10 -11.15 11.68 16.83
C TRP A 10 -10.09 10.88 17.54
N ARG A 11 -10.23 10.76 18.86
CA ARG A 11 -9.28 10.04 19.70
C ARG A 11 -9.31 8.57 19.27
N LYS A 12 -8.44 8.22 18.30
CA LYS A 12 -8.32 6.87 17.75
C LYS A 12 -8.21 5.88 18.89
N THR A 13 -8.93 4.77 18.80
CA THR A 13 -8.91 3.78 19.88
C THR A 13 -7.53 3.13 19.94
N SER A 14 -7.18 2.55 21.09
CA SER A 14 -5.95 1.76 21.20
C SER A 14 -5.96 0.55 20.24
N ALA A 15 -7.15 0.01 19.92
CA ALA A 15 -7.31 -1.08 18.97
C ALA A 15 -7.03 -0.62 17.53
N GLU A 16 -7.53 0.55 17.11
CA GLU A 16 -7.26 1.12 15.78
C GLU A 16 -5.77 1.42 15.59
N ARG A 17 -5.12 2.05 16.59
CA ARG A 17 -3.68 2.30 16.51
C ARG A 17 -2.90 1.00 16.40
N ARG A 18 -3.23 0.01 17.23
CA ARG A 18 -2.56 -1.30 17.20
C ARG A 18 -2.67 -1.96 15.82
N ALA A 19 -3.89 -2.06 15.28
CA ALA A 19 -4.10 -2.64 13.96
C ALA A 19 -3.36 -1.87 12.85
N ALA A 20 -3.30 -0.52 12.94
CA ALA A 20 -2.56 0.28 11.98
C ALA A 20 -1.05 0.02 12.04
N HIS A 21 -0.47 -0.07 13.25
CA HIS A 21 0.94 -0.42 13.43
C HIS A 21 1.24 -1.85 12.96
N GLU A 22 0.44 -2.85 13.35
CA GLU A 22 0.65 -4.23 12.93
C GLU A 22 0.59 -4.39 11.40
N VAL A 23 -0.30 -3.65 10.72
CA VAL A 23 -0.35 -3.61 9.26
C VAL A 23 0.85 -2.92 8.65
N MET A 24 1.31 -1.81 9.23
CA MET A 24 2.51 -1.11 8.75
C MET A 24 3.76 -1.99 8.88
N ASP A 25 4.01 -2.54 10.07
CA ASP A 25 5.13 -3.42 10.35
C ASP A 25 5.15 -4.62 9.39
N PHE A 26 3.99 -5.25 9.17
CA PHE A 26 3.87 -6.39 8.25
C PHE A 26 4.20 -6.02 6.80
N ILE A 27 3.86 -4.80 6.37
CA ILE A 27 4.04 -4.32 5.00
C ILE A 27 5.50 -3.90 4.74
N GLU A 28 6.17 -3.34 5.73
CA GLU A 28 7.59 -2.92 5.64
C GLU A 28 8.52 -4.10 5.34
N GLU A 29 8.18 -5.30 5.80
CA GLU A 29 8.94 -6.51 5.49
C GLU A 29 8.73 -7.02 4.03
N ARG A 30 7.80 -6.42 3.26
CA ARG A 30 7.40 -6.92 1.94
C ARG A 30 8.15 -6.26 0.80
N LYS A 31 9.23 -6.92 0.42
CA LYS A 31 10.06 -6.62 -0.77
C LYS A 31 9.27 -6.40 -2.07
N LEU A 32 8.10 -7.02 -2.22
CA LEU A 32 7.16 -6.78 -3.33
C LEU A 32 6.93 -5.28 -3.59
N LEU A 33 6.94 -4.46 -2.54
CA LEU A 33 6.58 -3.06 -2.64
C LEU A 33 7.75 -2.17 -3.07
N PHE A 34 8.99 -2.51 -2.77
CA PHE A 34 10.12 -1.60 -2.98
C PHE A 34 11.33 -2.21 -3.71
N VAL A 35 11.40 -3.54 -3.89
CA VAL A 35 12.50 -4.20 -4.61
C VAL A 35 12.33 -4.09 -6.12
N ASP A 36 13.46 -4.03 -6.83
CA ASP A 36 13.50 -3.99 -8.29
C ASP A 36 12.90 -5.28 -8.90
N ARG A 37 12.04 -5.08 -9.91
CA ARG A 37 11.33 -6.14 -10.65
C ARG A 37 12.25 -7.20 -11.27
N HIS A 38 13.54 -6.90 -11.43
CA HIS A 38 14.51 -7.82 -12.03
C HIS A 38 15.01 -8.88 -11.05
N VAL A 39 14.75 -8.71 -9.74
CA VAL A 39 15.25 -9.59 -8.69
C VAL A 39 14.18 -10.57 -8.21
N ASP A 40 12.90 -10.19 -8.32
CA ASP A 40 11.80 -11.01 -7.84
C ASP A 40 11.21 -11.92 -8.93
N ASP A 41 11.04 -13.18 -8.55
CA ASP A 41 10.28 -14.16 -9.33
C ASP A 41 8.77 -13.88 -9.23
N VAL A 42 8.04 -14.06 -10.34
CA VAL A 42 6.61 -13.72 -10.43
C VAL A 42 5.80 -14.43 -9.37
N GLU A 43 6.10 -15.70 -9.10
CA GLU A 43 5.42 -16.49 -8.08
C GLU A 43 5.60 -15.89 -6.68
N HIS A 44 6.80 -15.37 -6.39
CA HIS A 44 7.08 -14.66 -5.14
C HIS A 44 6.26 -13.38 -5.03
N CYS A 45 6.10 -12.62 -6.12
CA CYS A 45 5.25 -11.44 -6.10
C CYS A 45 3.78 -11.77 -5.82
N VAL A 46 3.23 -12.80 -6.49
CA VAL A 46 1.84 -13.25 -6.31
C VAL A 46 1.61 -13.72 -4.87
N ARG A 47 2.52 -14.54 -4.35
CA ARG A 47 2.47 -15.03 -2.96
C ARG A 47 2.53 -13.88 -1.95
N SER A 48 3.45 -12.93 -2.12
CA SER A 48 3.50 -11.77 -1.22
C SER A 48 2.22 -10.94 -1.26
N ALA A 49 1.58 -10.77 -2.42
CA ALA A 49 0.30 -10.07 -2.51
C ALA A 49 -0.84 -10.84 -1.82
N LEU A 50 -0.85 -12.18 -1.91
CA LEU A 50 -1.80 -13.03 -1.20
C LEU A 50 -1.61 -12.96 0.33
N GLU A 51 -0.36 -12.95 0.79
CA GLU A 51 -0.04 -12.85 2.21
C GLU A 51 -0.49 -11.50 2.80
N ILE A 52 -0.26 -10.38 2.09
CA ILE A 52 -0.79 -9.06 2.47
C ILE A 52 -2.32 -9.08 2.49
N TRP A 53 -2.94 -9.66 1.47
CA TRP A 53 -4.40 -9.72 1.38
C TRP A 53 -5.03 -10.52 2.54
N ALA A 54 -4.41 -11.64 2.92
CA ALA A 54 -4.87 -12.50 4.01
C ALA A 54 -4.63 -11.83 5.38
N PHE A 55 -3.45 -11.27 5.61
CA PHE A 55 -3.13 -10.57 6.86
C PHE A 55 -4.09 -9.41 7.14
N ILE A 56 -4.35 -8.57 6.13
CA ILE A 56 -5.30 -7.46 6.31
C ILE A 56 -6.73 -7.98 6.54
N ALA A 57 -7.10 -9.15 5.98
CA ALA A 57 -8.39 -9.76 6.26
C ALA A 57 -8.52 -10.15 7.73
N GLU A 58 -7.48 -10.77 8.29
CA GLU A 58 -7.41 -11.14 9.70
C GLU A 58 -7.51 -9.91 10.61
N GLN A 59 -6.79 -8.84 10.28
CA GLN A 59 -6.84 -7.57 11.03
C GLN A 59 -8.25 -6.94 11.03
N LEU A 60 -8.97 -7.02 9.91
CA LEU A 60 -10.36 -6.57 9.80
C LEU A 60 -11.35 -7.42 10.61
N GLU A 61 -11.02 -8.69 10.90
CA GLU A 61 -11.86 -9.62 11.67
C GLU A 61 -11.57 -9.55 13.17
N GLN A 62 -10.30 -9.37 13.55
CA GLN A 62 -9.85 -9.43 14.95
C GLN A 62 -10.02 -8.11 15.72
N HIS A 63 -9.97 -6.97 15.02
CA HIS A 63 -10.00 -5.66 15.64
C HIS A 63 -11.28 -4.90 15.29
N ASP A 64 -11.84 -4.19 16.29
CA ASP A 64 -12.84 -3.15 16.05
C ASP A 64 -12.15 -1.92 15.42
N VAL A 65 -11.75 -2.10 14.16
CA VAL A 65 -11.17 -1.03 13.36
C VAL A 65 -12.27 -0.08 12.96
N GLY A 66 -12.16 1.18 13.38
CA GLY A 66 -13.16 2.18 13.02
C GLY A 66 -13.22 2.40 11.51
N ARG A 67 -14.27 3.10 11.10
CA ARG A 67 -14.70 3.19 9.71
C ARG A 67 -13.58 3.59 8.73
N GLU A 68 -12.77 4.57 9.09
CA GLU A 68 -11.70 5.10 8.22
C GLU A 68 -10.58 4.08 7.99
N LEU A 69 -10.12 3.42 9.05
CA LEU A 69 -9.12 2.35 8.92
C LEU A 69 -9.70 1.17 8.14
N SER A 70 -10.94 0.77 8.45
CA SER A 70 -11.62 -0.32 7.74
C SER A 70 -11.71 -0.06 6.23
N VAL A 71 -12.04 1.17 5.81
CA VAL A 71 -12.09 1.56 4.39
C VAL A 71 -10.70 1.51 3.75
N THR A 72 -9.68 1.99 4.45
CA THR A 72 -8.30 1.98 3.97
C THR A 72 -7.81 0.54 3.77
N LEU A 73 -7.95 -0.31 4.80
CA LEU A 73 -7.58 -1.72 4.77
C LEU A 73 -8.33 -2.51 3.68
N LYS A 74 -9.63 -2.28 3.51
CA LYS A 74 -10.41 -2.89 2.42
C LYS A 74 -9.90 -2.46 1.04
N SER A 75 -9.49 -1.21 0.89
CA SER A 75 -8.94 -0.71 -0.37
C SER A 75 -7.56 -1.32 -0.67
N MET A 76 -6.70 -1.49 0.34
CA MET A 76 -5.42 -2.20 0.22
C MET A 76 -5.63 -3.66 -0.21
N ARG A 77 -6.60 -4.35 0.41
CA ARG A 77 -6.99 -5.72 -0.01
C ARG A 77 -7.46 -5.77 -1.45
N ALA A 78 -8.27 -4.80 -1.87
CA ALA A 78 -8.75 -4.72 -3.25
C ALA A 78 -7.58 -4.53 -4.24
N ALA A 79 -6.60 -3.70 -3.90
CA ALA A 79 -5.40 -3.52 -4.72
C ALA A 79 -4.59 -4.82 -4.86
N CYS A 80 -4.35 -5.54 -3.75
CA CYS A 80 -3.66 -6.83 -3.77
C CYS A 80 -4.42 -7.86 -4.61
N ARG A 81 -5.75 -7.93 -4.44
CA ARG A 81 -6.61 -8.83 -5.21
C ARG A 81 -6.53 -8.53 -6.71
N ARG A 82 -6.60 -7.26 -7.12
CA ARG A 82 -6.46 -6.85 -8.53
C ARG A 82 -5.13 -7.30 -9.13
N PHE A 83 -4.04 -7.19 -8.36
CA PHE A 83 -2.73 -7.68 -8.78
C PHE A 83 -2.72 -9.20 -8.99
N VAL A 84 -3.24 -9.97 -8.03
CA VAL A 84 -3.34 -11.44 -8.13
C VAL A 84 -4.22 -11.86 -9.30
N GLU A 85 -5.36 -11.20 -9.53
CA GLU A 85 -6.24 -11.46 -10.67
C GLU A 85 -5.53 -11.16 -12.01
N ALA A 86 -4.75 -10.08 -12.08
CA ALA A 86 -3.94 -9.76 -13.26
C ALA A 86 -2.83 -10.78 -13.52
N ALA A 87 -2.25 -11.36 -12.46
CA ALA A 87 -1.19 -12.35 -12.54
C ALA A 87 -1.71 -13.75 -12.93
N GLY A 88 -2.91 -14.10 -12.49
CA GLY A 88 -3.41 -15.48 -12.53
C GLY A 88 -2.91 -16.29 -11.32
N PRO A 89 -3.50 -17.48 -11.07
CA PRO A 89 -3.18 -18.34 -9.92
C PRO A 89 -1.70 -18.53 -9.60
N GLN A 90 -0.84 -18.60 -10.64
CA GLN A 90 0.61 -18.83 -10.52
C GLN A 90 1.42 -17.77 -11.27
N GLY A 91 0.82 -16.66 -11.70
CA GLY A 91 1.51 -15.64 -12.48
C GLY A 91 1.58 -15.91 -13.98
N GLU A 92 0.89 -16.95 -14.46
CA GLU A 92 0.92 -17.40 -15.85
C GLU A 92 0.44 -16.35 -16.85
N ASN A 93 -0.42 -15.40 -16.42
CA ASN A 93 -0.93 -14.34 -17.29
C ASN A 93 0.14 -13.31 -17.65
N PHE A 94 1.22 -13.22 -16.86
CA PHE A 94 2.39 -12.43 -17.25
C PHE A 94 3.26 -13.16 -18.27
N GLY A 95 3.15 -14.48 -18.39
CA GLY A 95 3.99 -15.30 -19.26
C GLY A 95 5.43 -15.37 -18.75
N SER A 96 6.37 -15.73 -19.62
CA SER A 96 7.78 -15.82 -19.21
C SER A 96 8.32 -14.46 -18.76
N GLN A 97 8.84 -14.37 -17.54
CA GLN A 97 9.54 -13.19 -17.03
C GLN A 97 10.78 -12.83 -17.85
N THR A 98 11.38 -13.79 -18.55
CA THR A 98 12.52 -13.56 -19.45
C THR A 98 12.10 -12.97 -20.79
N SER A 99 10.80 -12.96 -21.10
CA SER A 99 10.27 -12.31 -22.29
C SER A 99 10.03 -10.82 -22.02
N VAL A 100 10.35 -9.97 -23.01
CA VAL A 100 10.11 -8.52 -22.94
C VAL A 100 8.65 -8.21 -22.65
N ALA A 101 7.73 -8.95 -23.28
CA ALA A 101 6.30 -8.76 -23.09
C ALA A 101 5.87 -9.12 -21.66
N GLY A 102 6.39 -10.21 -21.09
CA GLY A 102 6.04 -10.63 -19.73
C GLY A 102 6.61 -9.70 -18.67
N ALA A 103 7.89 -9.34 -18.78
CA ALA A 103 8.51 -8.34 -17.90
C ALA A 103 7.75 -7.01 -17.92
N ARG A 104 7.27 -6.56 -19.10
CA ARG A 104 6.45 -5.36 -19.22
C ARG A 104 5.11 -5.48 -18.50
N ARG A 105 4.40 -6.60 -18.64
CA ARG A 105 3.09 -6.81 -17.97
C ARG A 105 3.24 -6.82 -16.46
N LEU A 106 4.22 -7.56 -15.94
CA LEU A 106 4.54 -7.59 -14.53
C LEU A 106 4.88 -6.19 -14.01
N GLY A 107 5.76 -5.47 -14.71
CA GLY A 107 6.15 -4.11 -14.33
C GLY A 107 4.99 -3.13 -14.25
N LEU A 108 4.04 -3.20 -15.19
CA LEU A 108 2.82 -2.38 -15.15
C LEU A 108 1.91 -2.74 -13.97
N ALA A 109 1.70 -4.04 -13.71
CA ALA A 109 0.89 -4.50 -12.59
C ALA A 109 1.51 -4.13 -11.23
N LEU A 110 2.84 -4.28 -11.09
CA LEU A 110 3.59 -3.84 -9.91
C LEU A 110 3.50 -2.32 -9.73
N GLY A 111 3.63 -1.55 -10.80
CA GLY A 111 3.49 -0.09 -10.75
C GLY A 111 2.12 0.35 -10.24
N ASP A 112 1.04 -0.26 -10.75
CA ASP A 112 -0.33 0.02 -10.31
C ASP A 112 -0.55 -0.36 -8.83
N LEU A 113 -0.05 -1.53 -8.41
CA LEU A 113 -0.14 -1.98 -7.02
C LEU A 113 0.62 -1.03 -6.09
N ARG A 114 1.88 -0.71 -6.41
CA ARG A 114 2.76 0.14 -5.60
C ARG A 114 2.22 1.56 -5.48
N SER A 115 1.69 2.12 -6.56
CA SER A 115 1.07 3.45 -6.54
C SER A 115 -0.15 3.51 -5.62
N GLN A 116 -1.04 2.51 -5.70
CA GLN A 116 -2.19 2.44 -4.79
C GLN A 116 -1.78 2.20 -3.35
N MET A 117 -0.85 1.26 -3.12
CA MET A 117 -0.38 0.93 -1.78
C MET A 117 0.30 2.12 -1.13
N GLY A 118 1.16 2.83 -1.86
CA GLY A 118 1.86 4.02 -1.35
C GLY A 118 0.91 5.13 -0.92
N PHE A 119 -0.20 5.31 -1.64
CA PHE A 119 -1.25 6.25 -1.22
C PHE A 119 -1.88 5.83 0.13
N TYR A 120 -2.20 4.56 0.31
CA TYR A 120 -2.80 4.07 1.57
C TYR A 120 -1.81 4.09 2.73
N VAL A 121 -0.54 3.73 2.48
CA VAL A 121 0.55 3.83 3.45
C VAL A 121 0.73 5.28 3.91
N ALA A 122 0.81 6.24 2.98
CA ALA A 122 0.90 7.66 3.31
C ALA A 122 -0.29 8.14 4.15
N ALA A 123 -1.50 7.72 3.78
CA ALA A 123 -2.71 8.06 4.51
C ALA A 123 -2.71 7.48 5.93
N MET A 124 -2.24 6.24 6.12
CA MET A 124 -2.13 5.61 7.44
C MET A 124 -1.05 6.27 8.28
N ALA A 125 0.14 6.49 7.73
CA ALA A 125 1.24 7.17 8.39
C ALA A 125 0.82 8.54 8.93
N ALA A 126 0.13 9.34 8.11
CA ALA A 126 -0.38 10.65 8.52
C ALA A 126 -1.48 10.57 9.58
N GLN A 127 -2.42 9.61 9.46
CA GLN A 127 -3.56 9.49 10.38
C GLN A 127 -3.17 8.93 11.76
N TYR A 128 -2.19 8.04 11.79
CA TYR A 128 -1.79 7.30 13.00
C TYR A 128 -0.44 7.73 13.56
N LEU A 129 0.24 8.69 12.91
CA LEU A 129 1.57 9.19 13.27
C LEU A 129 2.61 8.06 13.31
N ILE A 130 2.57 7.20 12.28
CA ILE A 130 3.49 6.08 12.11
C ILE A 130 4.65 6.55 11.24
N GLU A 131 5.89 6.35 11.72
CA GLU A 131 7.08 6.53 10.90
C GLU A 131 7.14 5.42 9.85
N VAL A 132 7.44 5.78 8.61
CA VAL A 132 7.53 4.82 7.50
C VAL A 132 8.99 4.50 7.26
N ASP A 133 9.34 3.22 7.19
CA ASP A 133 10.69 2.77 6.86
C ASP A 133 11.20 3.33 5.51
N ASP A 134 12.51 3.57 5.42
CA ASP A 134 13.15 4.17 4.24
C ASP A 134 12.92 3.34 2.96
N ASP A 135 12.91 2.00 3.05
CA ASP A 135 12.67 1.14 1.89
C ASP A 135 11.22 1.29 1.40
N LEU A 136 10.26 1.31 2.34
CA LEU A 136 8.85 1.51 2.01
C LEU A 136 8.55 2.94 1.54
N SER A 137 9.39 3.92 1.92
CA SER A 137 9.23 5.32 1.52
C SER A 137 9.27 5.52 -0.01
N VAL A 138 9.92 4.61 -0.75
CA VAL A 138 10.07 4.65 -2.22
C VAL A 138 8.73 4.62 -2.96
N ILE A 139 7.70 3.99 -2.38
CA ILE A 139 6.38 3.93 -3.02
C ILE A 139 5.46 5.10 -2.65
N LEU A 140 5.86 5.94 -1.69
CA LEU A 140 5.02 7.04 -1.25
C LEU A 140 4.78 8.02 -2.41
N PRO A 141 3.58 8.61 -2.49
CA PRO A 141 3.32 9.65 -3.47
C PRO A 141 4.29 10.81 -3.24
N PRO A 142 4.68 11.52 -4.32
CA PRO A 142 5.49 12.73 -4.17
C PRO A 142 4.79 13.68 -3.23
N ARG A 143 5.56 14.37 -2.38
CA ARG A 143 5.00 15.42 -1.53
C ARG A 143 4.29 16.40 -2.45
N PRO A 144 3.05 16.80 -2.14
CA PRO A 144 2.39 17.83 -2.92
C PRO A 144 3.31 19.04 -2.97
N HIS A 145 3.59 19.55 -4.18
CA HIS A 145 4.32 20.79 -4.36
C HIS A 145 3.49 21.90 -3.71
N GLY A 146 3.82 22.23 -2.46
CA GLY A 146 3.34 23.45 -1.82
C GLY A 146 3.88 24.62 -2.62
N GLN A 147 2.98 25.55 -2.92
CA GLN A 147 3.23 26.81 -3.64
C GLN A 147 4.54 27.44 -3.16
N ASP A 148 5.41 27.74 -4.12
CA ASP A 148 6.59 28.57 -3.89
C ASP A 148 6.16 29.87 -3.19
N GLU A 149 7.05 30.29 -2.31
CA GLU A 149 7.03 31.48 -1.47
C GLU A 149 6.57 32.75 -2.22
N ASP A 150 5.29 33.11 -2.14
CA ASP A 150 4.81 34.48 -2.36
C ASP A 150 4.72 35.22 -1.01
N GLU A 151 5.87 35.36 -0.34
CA GLU A 151 6.10 36.40 0.67
C GLU A 151 7.48 37.03 0.42
N ASN A 152 7.54 37.99 -0.52
CA ASN A 152 8.35 39.21 -0.37
C ASN A 152 8.04 40.25 -1.46
N VAL A 153 7.05 41.11 -1.24
CA VAL A 153 7.07 42.54 -1.66
C VAL A 153 6.45 43.39 -0.56
#